data_AF-A0A534J103-F1
#
_entry.id   AF-A0A534J103-F1
#
_cell.length_a   1.000
_cell.length_b   1.000
_cell.length_c   1.000
_cell.angle_alpha   90.00
_cell.angle_beta   90.00
_cell.angle_gamma   90.00
#
_symmetry.space_group_name_H-M   'P 1'
#
loop_
_entity.id
_entity.type
_entity.pdbx_description
1 polymer ?
#
loop_
_entity_poly.entity_id
_entity_poly.type
_entity_poly.pdbx_seq_one_letter_code
_entity_poly.pdbx_strand_id
1 'polypeptide(L)'
;IYVQATGPRLETKAEITFFKKLGDVVGMTVASEATLATELGIPYAALCSVDNYCHGLTPKPLAFKEIQAMQKQNSAASEAILGAALEALG
;
A
#
# COMPACT_ATOMS: atom_id res chain seq x y z
N ILE A 1 -1.20 5.24 8.55
CA ILE A 1 -0.90 3.96 9.22
C ILE A 1 -1.18 2.83 8.24
N TYR A 2 -0.23 1.94 8.01
CA TYR A 2 -0.34 0.79 7.10
C TYR A 2 -0.70 -0.48 7.87
N VAL A 3 -1.62 -1.28 7.33
CA VAL A 3 -2.01 -2.59 7.86
C VAL A 3 -1.63 -3.65 6.84
N GLN A 4 -0.87 -4.67 7.26
CA GLN A 4 -0.53 -5.80 6.40
C GLN A 4 -1.54 -6.94 6.59
N ALA A 5 -2.15 -7.38 5.49
CA ALA A 5 -2.92 -8.61 5.38
C ALA A 5 -2.08 -9.69 4.69
N THR A 6 -2.51 -10.96 4.76
CA THR A 6 -1.75 -12.07 4.17
C THR A 6 -1.88 -12.16 2.64
N GLY A 7 -3.01 -11.77 2.06
CA GLY A 7 -3.33 -12.05 0.66
C GLY A 7 -3.54 -13.55 0.36
N PRO A 8 -3.59 -13.99 -0.92
CA PRO A 8 -3.57 -13.17 -2.14
C PRO A 8 -4.96 -12.61 -2.52
N ARG A 9 -6.01 -13.03 -1.80
CA ARG A 9 -7.34 -12.46 -2.00
C ARG A 9 -7.40 -11.06 -1.40
N LEU A 10 -8.20 -10.19 -2.01
CA LEU A 10 -8.55 -8.91 -1.41
C LEU A 10 -9.41 -9.12 -0.15
N GLU A 11 -9.37 -8.15 0.73
CA GLU A 11 -10.10 -8.13 2.00
C GLU A 11 -11.61 -7.99 1.76
N THR A 12 -12.41 -8.66 2.58
CA THR A 12 -13.86 -8.51 2.59
C THR A 12 -14.27 -7.17 3.21
N LYS A 13 -15.50 -6.72 2.96
CA LYS A 13 -16.05 -5.49 3.57
C LYS A 13 -15.99 -5.51 5.11
N ALA A 14 -16.21 -6.67 5.72
CA ALA A 14 -16.14 -6.84 7.17
C ALA A 14 -14.72 -6.66 7.70
N GLU A 15 -13.72 -7.24 7.03
CA GLU A 15 -12.31 -7.07 7.38
C GLU A 15 -11.86 -5.62 7.20
N ILE A 16 -12.24 -4.97 6.10
CA ILE A 16 -11.95 -3.54 5.88
C ILE A 16 -12.59 -2.66 6.97
N THR A 17 -13.81 -2.98 7.40
CA THR A 17 -14.47 -2.26 8.51
C THR A 17 -13.70 -2.41 9.82
N PHE A 18 -13.09 -3.58 10.04
CA PHE A 18 -12.21 -3.80 11.18
C PHE A 18 -10.87 -3.06 11.02
N PHE A 19 -10.18 -3.21 9.88
CA PHE A 19 -8.89 -2.58 9.59
C PHE A 19 -8.94 -1.05 9.59
N LYS A 20 -10.08 -0.45 9.20
CA LYS A 20 -10.30 1.00 9.29
C LYS A 20 -10.12 1.57 10.71
N LYS A 21 -10.27 0.74 11.75
CA LYS A 21 -10.03 1.13 13.14
C LYS A 21 -8.53 1.14 13.50
N LEU A 22 -7.69 0.51 12.68
CA LEU A 22 -6.26 0.30 12.92
C LEU A 22 -5.40 1.19 12.03
N GLY A 23 -5.82 1.45 10.78
CA GLY A 23 -5.05 2.29 9.87
C GLY A 23 -5.81 2.75 8.63
N ASP A 24 -5.04 3.36 7.72
CA ASP A 24 -5.51 4.13 6.58
C ASP A 24 -5.32 3.41 5.24
N VAL A 25 -4.30 2.55 5.17
CA VAL A 25 -3.92 1.80 3.97
C VAL A 25 -3.77 0.33 4.34
N VAL A 26 -4.27 -0.55 3.48
CA VAL A 26 -4.05 -2.00 3.58
C VAL A 26 -3.26 -2.49 2.38
N GLY A 27 -2.34 -3.42 2.61
CA GLY A 27 -1.69 -4.17 1.55
C GLY A 27 -1.15 -5.49 2.08
N MET A 28 -0.36 -6.18 1.26
CA MET A 28 0.01 -7.58 1.52
C MET A 28 1.51 -7.78 1.80
N THR A 29 2.29 -6.70 1.88
CA THR A 29 3.76 -6.70 1.99
C THR A 29 4.21 -5.53 2.87
N VAL A 30 5.51 -5.20 2.86
CA VAL A 30 6.15 -4.04 3.50
C VAL A 30 6.26 -4.11 5.03
N ALA A 31 5.21 -4.49 5.77
CA ALA A 31 5.27 -4.45 7.24
C ALA A 31 6.19 -5.53 7.81
N SER A 32 6.20 -6.72 7.22
CA SER A 32 7.15 -7.79 7.61
C SER A 32 8.59 -7.39 7.30
N GLU A 33 8.85 -6.80 6.15
CA GLU A 33 10.16 -6.30 5.73
C GLU A 33 10.63 -5.14 6.62
N ALA A 34 9.73 -4.21 6.96
CA ALA A 34 9.98 -3.11 7.89
C ALA A 34 10.34 -3.60 9.30
N THR A 35 9.68 -4.67 9.76
CA THR A 35 10.01 -5.32 11.05
C THR A 35 11.45 -5.84 11.03
N LEU A 36 11.82 -6.59 9.99
CA LEU A 36 13.18 -7.12 9.84
C LEU A 36 14.23 -6.01 9.68
N ALA A 37 13.93 -4.95 8.93
CA ALA A 37 14.81 -3.81 8.79
C ALA A 37 15.07 -3.13 10.14
N THR A 38 14.02 -3.01 10.98
CA THR A 38 14.14 -2.49 12.35
C THR A 38 15.05 -3.38 13.20
N GLU A 39 14.86 -4.70 13.17
CA GLU A 39 15.68 -5.67 13.92
C GLU A 39 17.16 -5.61 13.52
N LEU A 40 17.44 -5.35 12.24
CA LEU A 40 18.79 -5.23 11.69
C LEU A 40 19.39 -3.81 11.83
N GLY A 41 18.63 -2.84 12.36
CA GLY A 41 19.07 -1.45 12.45
C GLY A 41 19.22 -0.74 11.10
N ILE A 42 18.53 -1.22 10.07
CA ILE A 42 18.54 -0.65 8.71
C ILE A 42 17.45 0.45 8.64
N PRO A 43 17.81 1.71 8.37
CA PRO A 43 16.82 2.77 8.16
C PRO A 43 15.95 2.46 6.94
N TYR A 44 14.65 2.71 7.04
CA TYR A 44 13.72 2.48 5.94
C TYR A 44 12.65 3.57 5.86
N ALA A 45 12.09 3.71 4.66
CA ALA A 45 10.89 4.48 4.39
C ALA A 45 9.98 3.67 3.47
N ALA A 46 8.67 3.82 3.62
CA ALA A 46 7.67 3.14 2.80
C ALA A 46 6.90 4.14 1.95
N LEU A 47 6.93 3.97 0.63
CA LEU A 47 6.08 4.67 -0.33
C LEU A 47 4.97 3.73 -0.78
N CYS A 48 3.73 4.05 -0.44
CA CYS A 48 2.56 3.23 -0.79
C CYS A 48 1.71 3.95 -1.84
N SER A 49 1.57 3.36 -3.02
CA SER A 49 0.59 3.80 -4.02
C SER A 49 -0.80 3.29 -3.65
N VAL A 50 -1.81 4.15 -3.75
CA VAL A 50 -3.22 3.77 -3.56
C VAL A 50 -3.84 3.54 -4.93
N ASP A 51 -3.81 2.28 -5.37
CA ASP A 51 -4.28 1.90 -6.71
C ASP A 51 -5.78 1.60 -6.75
N ASN A 52 -6.39 1.41 -5.58
CA ASN A 52 -7.82 1.23 -5.44
C ASN A 52 -8.29 1.57 -4.02
N TYR A 53 -9.57 1.89 -3.90
CA TYR A 53 -10.23 1.92 -2.59
C TYR A 53 -10.55 0.51 -2.11
N CYS A 54 -10.55 0.33 -0.79
CA CYS A 54 -10.92 -0.93 -0.16
C CYS A 54 -12.39 -1.31 -0.41
N HIS A 55 -12.72 -2.61 -0.33
CA HIS A 55 -14.09 -3.09 -0.52
C HIS A 55 -15.09 -2.36 0.40
N GLY A 56 -16.17 -1.85 -0.21
CA GLY A 56 -17.26 -1.18 0.51
C GLY A 56 -17.04 0.30 0.80
N LEU A 57 -15.88 0.88 0.42
CA LEU A 57 -15.66 2.33 0.52
C LEU A 57 -16.22 3.10 -0.67
N THR A 58 -16.44 2.44 -1.81
CA THR A 58 -17.07 3.02 -2.99
C THR A 58 -18.18 2.10 -3.50
N PRO A 59 -19.16 2.64 -4.26
CA PRO A 59 -20.24 1.83 -4.85
C PRO A 59 -19.76 0.93 -6.00
N LYS A 60 -18.54 1.15 -6.52
CA LYS A 60 -18.00 0.42 -7.67
C LYS A 60 -17.39 -0.93 -7.23
N PRO A 61 -17.73 -2.05 -7.90
CA PRO A 61 -17.04 -3.32 -7.68
C PRO A 61 -15.55 -3.22 -8.02
N LEU A 62 -14.70 -3.90 -7.24
CA LEU A 62 -13.27 -4.00 -7.48
C LEU A 62 -12.99 -5.00 -8.60
N ALA A 63 -12.26 -4.56 -9.63
CA ALA A 63 -11.80 -5.41 -10.72
C ALA A 63 -10.28 -5.37 -10.81
N PHE A 64 -9.64 -6.54 -10.79
CA PHE A 64 -8.17 -6.66 -10.85
C PHE A 64 -7.52 -5.92 -12.04
N LYS A 65 -8.21 -5.89 -13.19
CA LYS A 65 -7.73 -5.15 -14.37
C LYS A 65 -7.63 -3.64 -14.13
N GLU A 66 -8.54 -3.08 -13.32
CA GLU A 66 -8.53 -1.66 -13.00
C GLU A 66 -7.42 -1.32 -12.00
N ILE A 67 -7.18 -2.21 -11.03
CA ILE A 67 -6.06 -2.09 -10.08
C ILE A 67 -4.74 -2.04 -10.87
N GLN A 68 -4.53 -2.97 -11.81
CA GLN A 68 -3.33 -2.99 -12.66
C GLN A 68 -3.20 -1.74 -13.55
N ALA A 69 -4.31 -1.26 -14.11
CA ALA A 69 -4.30 -0.04 -14.90
C ALA A 69 -3.91 1.19 -14.05
N MET A 70 -4.44 1.27 -12.83
CA MET A 70 -4.14 2.36 -11.90
C MET A 70 -2.71 2.30 -11.37
N GLN A 71 -2.19 1.09 -11.07
CA GLN A 71 -0.78 0.86 -10.75
C GLN A 71 0.13 1.43 -11.84
N LYS A 72 -0.17 1.10 -13.10
CA LYS A 72 0.61 1.60 -14.24
C LYS A 72 0.54 3.12 -14.36
N GLN A 73 -0.63 3.70 -14.09
CA GLN A 73 -0.80 5.16 -14.09
C GLN A 73 -0.03 5.84 -12.96
N ASN A 74 0.02 5.23 -11.77
CA ASN A 74 0.69 5.76 -10.58
C ASN A 74 2.21 5.54 -10.57
N SER A 75 2.75 4.64 -11.43
CA SER A 75 4.20 4.36 -11.52
C SER A 75 5.01 5.63 -11.75
N ALA A 76 4.59 6.48 -12.69
CA ALA A 76 5.32 7.70 -13.02
C ALA A 76 5.39 8.68 -11.83
N ALA A 77 4.31 8.81 -11.05
CA ALA A 77 4.30 9.63 -9.84
C ALA A 77 5.19 9.02 -8.75
N SER A 78 5.16 7.70 -8.59
CA SER A 78 5.99 6.99 -7.61
C SER A 78 7.48 7.12 -7.94
N GLU A 79 7.84 7.00 -9.21
CA GLU A 79 9.20 7.21 -9.72
C GLU A 79 9.68 8.64 -9.51
N ALA A 80 8.84 9.64 -9.79
CA ALA A 80 9.17 11.05 -9.56
C ALA A 80 9.39 11.35 -8.07
N ILE A 81 8.52 10.83 -7.18
CA ILE A 81 8.66 10.98 -5.74
C ILE A 81 9.93 10.31 -5.23
N LEU A 82 10.21 9.08 -5.71
CA LEU A 82 11.43 8.37 -5.33
C LEU A 82 12.68 9.11 -5.79
N GLY A 83 12.70 9.62 -7.03
CA GLY A 83 13.80 10.43 -7.55
C GLY A 83 14.07 11.67 -6.70
N ALA A 84 13.02 12.44 -6.41
CA ALA A 84 13.13 13.63 -5.55
C ALA A 84 13.58 13.27 -4.12
N ALA A 85 13.12 12.14 -3.58
CA ALA A 85 13.55 11.67 -2.26
C ALA A 85 15.04 11.27 -2.25
N LEU A 86 15.53 10.61 -3.31
CA LEU A 86 16.93 10.25 -3.45
C LEU A 86 17.82 11.50 -3.54
N GLU A 87 17.46 12.47 -4.39
CA GLU A 87 18.17 13.76 -4.52
C GLU A 87 18.22 14.54 -3.19
N ALA A 88 17.15 14.47 -2.39
CA ALA A 88 17.12 15.10 -1.07
C ALA A 88 18.00 14.39 -0.02
N LEU A 89 18.31 13.11 -0.25
CA LEU A 89 19.14 12.29 0.64
C LEU A 89 20.63 12.27 0.23
N GLY A 90 20.96 12.55 -1.04
CA GLY A 90 22.33 12.66 -1.57
C GLY A 90 22.47 12.19 -3.02
#